data_AF-A0ABC8T2G5-F1
#
_entry.id   AF-A0ABC8T2G5-F1
#
_cell.length_a   1.000
_cell.length_b   1.000
_cell.length_c   1.000
_cell.angle_alpha   90.00
_cell.angle_beta   90.00
_cell.angle_gamma   90.00
#
_symmetry.space_group_name_H-M   'P 1'
#
loop_
_entity.id
_entity.type
_entity.pdbx_description
1 polymer ?
#
loop_
_entity_poly.entity_id
_entity_poly.type
_entity_poly.pdbx_seq_one_letter_code
_entity_poly.pdbx_strand_id
1 'polypeptide(L)'
;MATTEEKTTSSCCISGDSVPVRRQASPAVSAAEVVQDWTGSAIDRREDQQNKKAAMASLTRPEPSTNSTPKGIPIMLRAQTSHPLDPLSAAEISVAVATVRAAGATPEVRDSMRFIEVVLLEPDKHVVALADAYFFPPFQPSLLPRTKGGPVIPSKLPPRRARLVVYNKRSNETSVWIVELTEVHAATRGGHHRGKVISSQVVPDVQPPMDAVEYAECEAVVKDYPPFREAMKKRGIEDMDLVMVDPWCVGYHSDADAPSRRLAKPLIFCRTESDCPMENGYARPVEGIFVLVDMQNMVVVEFEDPDPLRNYTPGETRGGVDRSDVKPLQIVQPDGPSFRVRGNYVEWQKWNFRVGFTPRRVWLYTLLHMLMV
;
A
#
# COMPACT_ATOMS: atom_id res chain seq x y z
N MET A 1 33.94 -72.42 15.80
CA MET A 1 33.41 -71.61 16.91
C MET A 1 32.11 -70.99 16.37
N ALA A 2 30.95 -71.67 16.45
CA ALA A 2 30.05 -71.78 17.61
C ALA A 2 29.69 -70.39 18.18
N THR A 3 28.44 -69.95 18.37
CA THR A 3 27.09 -70.52 18.20
C THR A 3 26.09 -69.35 18.38
N THR A 4 24.87 -69.54 17.87
CA THR A 4 23.59 -68.83 18.09
C THR A 4 23.18 -68.64 19.57
N GLU A 5 22.32 -67.64 19.87
CA GLU A 5 21.07 -67.84 20.64
C GLU A 5 20.10 -66.64 20.59
N GLU A 6 18.83 -66.94 20.27
CA GLU A 6 17.62 -66.12 20.46
C GLU A 6 17.10 -66.22 21.90
N LYS A 7 16.36 -65.19 22.39
CA LYS A 7 15.19 -65.40 23.27
C LYS A 7 14.21 -64.21 23.37
N THR A 8 13.07 -64.39 22.71
CA THR A 8 11.65 -64.11 23.04
C THR A 8 11.20 -63.20 24.21
N THR A 9 10.38 -62.20 23.84
CA THR A 9 9.07 -61.71 24.37
C THR A 9 8.66 -61.80 25.85
N SER A 10 8.11 -60.69 26.37
CA SER A 10 6.89 -60.72 27.18
C SER A 10 5.94 -59.55 26.88
N SER A 11 4.73 -59.92 26.49
CA SER A 11 3.52 -59.09 26.43
C SER A 11 3.12 -58.57 27.82
N CYS A 12 2.58 -57.36 27.88
CA CYS A 12 1.61 -57.01 28.92
C CYS A 12 0.49 -56.17 28.29
N CYS A 13 -0.62 -56.85 28.00
CA CYS A 13 -1.89 -56.24 27.67
C CYS A 13 -2.52 -55.66 28.95
N ILE A 14 -2.94 -54.40 28.93
CA ILE A 14 -4.05 -53.93 29.76
C ILE A 14 -5.08 -53.29 28.82
N SER A 15 -6.18 -54.02 28.67
CA SER A 15 -7.45 -53.58 28.12
C SER A 15 -8.11 -52.55 29.05
N GLY A 16 -8.64 -51.47 28.48
CA GLY A 16 -9.39 -50.45 29.19
C GLY A 16 -10.21 -49.60 28.22
N ASP A 17 -11.43 -50.08 27.98
CA ASP A 17 -12.63 -49.49 27.40
C ASP A 17 -12.59 -48.12 26.69
N SER A 18 -13.12 -48.18 25.47
CA SER A 18 -13.60 -47.07 24.64
C SER A 18 -14.73 -46.25 25.28
N VAL A 19 -14.58 -44.93 25.27
CA VAL A 19 -15.72 -44.00 25.15
C VAL A 19 -15.34 -42.92 24.12
N PRO A 20 -16.04 -42.79 22.98
CA PRO A 20 -15.84 -41.67 22.09
C PRO A 20 -16.60 -40.46 22.64
N VAL A 21 -15.88 -39.42 23.06
CA VAL A 21 -16.50 -38.12 23.34
C VAL A 21 -16.93 -37.49 22.02
N ARG A 22 -18.22 -37.62 21.73
CA ARG A 22 -18.93 -36.93 20.66
C ARG A 22 -18.85 -35.41 20.91
N ARG A 23 -17.93 -34.70 20.24
CA ARG A 23 -18.03 -33.24 20.12
C ARG A 23 -19.25 -32.94 19.27
N GLN A 24 -20.26 -32.34 19.89
CA GLN A 24 -21.41 -31.77 19.19
C GLN A 24 -20.90 -30.66 18.24
N ALA A 25 -21.31 -30.77 16.98
CA ALA A 25 -21.14 -29.71 16.01
C ALA A 25 -22.05 -28.54 16.39
N SER A 26 -21.46 -27.36 16.63
CA SER A 26 -22.19 -26.10 16.56
C SER A 26 -22.48 -25.80 15.07
N PRO A 27 -23.68 -25.30 14.72
CA PRO A 27 -24.02 -25.09 13.33
C PRO A 27 -23.15 -23.98 12.73
N ALA A 28 -22.69 -24.21 11.50
CA ALA A 28 -22.01 -23.24 10.68
C ALA A 28 -22.92 -22.02 10.45
N VAL A 29 -22.46 -20.84 10.84
CA VAL A 29 -23.09 -19.57 10.43
C VAL A 29 -22.73 -19.38 8.97
N SER A 30 -23.73 -19.39 8.09
CA SER A 30 -23.53 -19.15 6.66
C SER A 30 -23.18 -17.68 6.42
N ALA A 31 -22.30 -17.42 5.46
CA ALA A 31 -21.84 -16.09 5.07
C ALA A 31 -22.93 -15.20 4.42
N ALA A 32 -24.21 -15.54 4.56
CA ALA A 32 -25.34 -14.83 3.97
C ALA A 32 -26.01 -13.80 4.91
N GLU A 33 -25.72 -13.81 6.22
CA GLU A 33 -26.33 -12.87 7.18
C GLU A 33 -25.53 -11.57 7.42
N VAL A 34 -24.35 -11.40 6.82
CA VAL A 34 -23.50 -10.21 7.02
C VAL A 34 -23.74 -9.10 5.97
N VAL A 35 -24.69 -9.28 5.04
CA VAL A 35 -24.92 -8.35 3.91
C VAL A 35 -26.27 -7.62 3.96
N GLN A 36 -27.07 -7.78 5.02
CA GLN A 36 -28.34 -7.06 5.18
C GLN A 36 -28.32 -6.14 6.41
N ASP A 37 -27.55 -5.05 6.37
CA ASP A 37 -27.84 -3.92 7.27
C ASP A 37 -27.37 -2.53 6.78
N TRP A 38 -27.20 -2.35 5.46
CA TRP A 38 -26.79 -1.06 4.87
C TRP A 38 -27.81 -0.49 3.87
N THR A 39 -29.10 -0.62 4.17
CA THR A 39 -30.16 0.08 3.43
C THR A 39 -31.32 0.52 4.32
N GLY A 40 -31.42 1.83 4.55
CA GLY A 40 -32.72 2.50 4.72
C GLY A 40 -32.97 3.22 6.05
N SER A 41 -32.94 4.55 5.96
CA SER A 41 -34.07 5.44 6.31
C SER A 41 -33.73 6.53 7.32
N ALA A 42 -33.79 7.76 6.82
CA ALA A 42 -33.88 8.98 7.61
C ALA A 42 -35.22 9.01 8.38
N ILE A 43 -35.17 9.06 9.71
CA ILE A 43 -36.27 9.55 10.54
C ILE A 43 -35.73 10.45 11.64
N ASP A 44 -36.27 11.66 11.61
CA ASP A 44 -36.17 12.77 12.56
C ASP A 44 -36.53 12.35 14.00
N ARG A 45 -35.66 12.64 14.97
CA ARG A 45 -35.98 12.64 16.40
C ARG A 45 -35.26 13.78 17.11
N ARG A 46 -35.85 14.98 16.97
CA ARG A 46 -35.87 15.99 18.02
C ARG A 46 -36.53 15.41 19.28
N GLU A 47 -36.15 15.96 20.43
CA GLU A 47 -36.69 15.70 21.78
C GLU A 47 -36.18 14.42 22.46
N ASP A 48 -35.03 14.50 23.13
CA ASP A 48 -34.93 14.21 24.56
C ASP A 48 -33.51 14.45 25.07
N GLN A 49 -33.28 15.60 25.72
CA GLN A 49 -32.26 15.78 26.75
C GLN A 49 -32.38 17.19 27.36
N GLN A 50 -33.52 17.41 28.02
CA GLN A 50 -33.64 18.45 29.06
C GLN A 50 -33.51 17.77 30.42
N ASN A 51 -32.81 18.44 31.34
CA ASN A 51 -32.61 18.11 32.76
C ASN A 51 -31.51 17.11 33.12
N LYS A 52 -30.29 17.65 33.30
CA LYS A 52 -29.50 17.47 34.54
C LYS A 52 -28.49 18.62 34.68
N LYS A 53 -28.91 19.71 35.32
CA LYS A 53 -28.02 20.75 35.87
C LYS A 53 -27.60 20.33 37.27
N ALA A 54 -26.30 20.20 37.50
CA ALA A 54 -25.69 20.37 38.81
C ALA A 54 -24.50 21.33 38.63
N ALA A 55 -24.55 22.43 39.35
CA ALA A 55 -23.66 23.57 39.23
C ALA A 55 -22.38 23.39 40.07
N MET A 56 -21.25 23.90 39.58
CA MET A 56 -20.17 24.44 40.43
C MET A 56 -19.45 25.59 39.71
N ALA A 57 -19.70 26.78 40.25
CA ALA A 57 -18.92 28.02 40.31
C ALA A 57 -17.99 28.41 39.13
N SER A 58 -18.44 29.47 38.44
CA SER A 58 -17.62 30.35 37.61
C SER A 58 -16.70 31.21 38.50
N LEU A 59 -15.38 31.06 38.36
CA LEU A 59 -14.41 32.04 38.85
C LEU A 59 -14.21 33.08 37.74
N THR A 60 -14.84 34.24 37.96
CA THR A 60 -14.70 35.48 37.20
C THR A 60 -13.23 35.87 37.02
N ARG A 61 -12.80 35.98 35.76
CA ARG A 61 -11.54 36.63 35.35
C ARG A 61 -11.80 38.13 35.13
N PRO A 62 -10.93 39.06 35.56
CA PRO A 62 -11.18 40.48 35.39
C PRO A 62 -11.16 40.88 33.92
N GLU A 63 -12.07 41.78 33.54
CA GLU A 63 -12.17 42.36 32.20
C GLU A 63 -10.87 43.06 31.78
N PRO A 64 -10.40 42.91 30.53
CA PRO A 64 -9.33 43.74 30.02
C PRO A 64 -9.88 45.11 29.64
N SER A 65 -9.33 46.12 30.31
CA SER A 65 -9.43 47.54 30.00
C SER A 65 -9.37 47.83 28.50
N THR A 66 -10.34 48.63 28.04
CA THR A 66 -10.35 49.34 26.77
C THR A 66 -9.10 50.23 26.63
N ASN A 67 -8.24 49.92 25.65
CA ASN A 67 -7.52 50.84 24.76
C ASN A 67 -6.17 50.27 24.30
N SER A 68 -6.20 49.47 23.24
CA SER A 68 -5.16 49.47 22.21
C SER A 68 -5.66 48.64 21.04
N THR A 69 -5.95 49.27 19.91
CA THR A 69 -6.09 48.57 18.63
C THR A 69 -4.72 48.01 18.24
N PRO A 70 -4.47 46.69 18.23
CA PRO A 70 -3.36 46.20 17.43
C PRO A 70 -3.80 46.41 15.98
N LYS A 71 -2.97 47.08 15.18
CA LYS A 71 -3.14 47.11 13.71
C LYS A 71 -3.23 45.65 13.27
N GLY A 72 -4.44 45.19 12.98
CA GLY A 72 -4.70 43.82 12.60
C GLY A 72 -3.88 43.50 11.37
N ILE A 73 -3.02 42.48 11.48
CA ILE A 73 -2.47 41.83 10.30
C ILE A 73 -3.69 41.39 9.50
N PRO A 74 -3.88 41.84 8.24
CA PRO A 74 -5.00 41.38 7.45
C PRO A 74 -4.92 39.86 7.38
N ILE A 75 -5.94 39.17 7.90
CA ILE A 75 -6.11 37.74 7.72
C ILE A 75 -6.42 37.55 6.24
N MET A 76 -5.36 37.42 5.43
CA MET A 76 -5.49 37.03 4.04
C MET A 76 -6.14 35.65 4.03
N LEU A 77 -7.34 35.55 3.46
CA LEU A 77 -7.95 34.26 3.16
C LEU A 77 -6.92 33.44 2.38
N ARG A 78 -6.47 32.33 2.96
CA ARG A 78 -5.51 31.47 2.28
C ARG A 78 -6.21 30.83 1.08
N ALA A 79 -5.83 31.24 -0.13
CA ALA A 79 -6.37 30.69 -1.37
C ALA A 79 -6.11 29.18 -1.51
N GLN A 80 -5.06 28.66 -0.84
CA GLN A 80 -4.73 27.24 -0.83
C GLN A 80 -4.93 26.64 0.55
N THR A 81 -5.60 25.49 0.58
CA THR A 81 -5.92 24.73 1.79
C THR A 81 -4.95 23.58 2.07
N SER A 82 -4.14 23.19 1.08
CA SER A 82 -3.17 22.09 1.17
C SER A 82 -1.75 22.56 0.91
N HIS A 83 -0.78 21.93 1.55
CA HIS A 83 0.63 22.19 1.32
C HIS A 83 1.09 21.54 0.00
N PRO A 84 2.04 22.15 -0.75
CA PRO A 84 2.55 21.56 -1.99
C PRO A 84 3.24 20.20 -1.85
N LEU A 85 3.68 19.83 -0.63
CA LEU A 85 4.27 18.53 -0.30
C LEU A 85 3.27 17.49 0.21
N ASP A 86 1.99 17.85 0.40
CA ASP A 86 1.00 16.84 0.75
C ASP A 86 0.94 15.78 -0.38
N PRO A 87 0.71 14.49 -0.11
CA PRO A 87 0.50 13.51 -1.18
C PRO A 87 -0.69 13.88 -2.08
N LEU A 88 -0.75 13.30 -3.27
CA LEU A 88 -1.93 13.47 -4.12
C LEU A 88 -3.17 12.89 -3.44
N SER A 89 -4.25 13.64 -3.47
CA SER A 89 -5.57 13.14 -3.09
C SER A 89 -6.12 12.15 -4.12
N ALA A 90 -7.10 11.33 -3.72
CA ALA A 90 -7.80 10.42 -4.63
C ALA A 90 -8.42 11.14 -5.85
N ALA A 91 -8.92 12.37 -5.65
CA ALA A 91 -9.46 13.20 -6.72
C ALA A 91 -8.36 13.68 -7.69
N GLU A 92 -7.20 14.11 -7.17
CA GLU A 92 -6.06 14.49 -8.01
C GLU A 92 -5.50 13.30 -8.80
N ILE A 93 -5.42 12.11 -8.20
CA ILE A 93 -5.03 10.87 -8.88
C ILE A 93 -6.01 10.56 -10.02
N SER A 94 -7.32 10.63 -9.74
CA SER A 94 -8.37 10.35 -10.73
C SER A 94 -8.30 11.34 -11.91
N VAL A 95 -8.11 12.63 -11.63
CA VAL A 95 -7.93 13.66 -12.66
C VAL A 95 -6.66 13.41 -13.48
N ALA A 96 -5.54 13.07 -12.84
CA ALA A 96 -4.28 12.81 -13.52
C ALA A 96 -4.38 11.61 -14.49
N VAL A 97 -4.96 10.49 -14.03
CA VAL A 97 -5.18 9.29 -14.84
C VAL A 97 -6.13 9.59 -16.00
N ALA A 98 -7.25 10.27 -15.74
CA ALA A 98 -8.20 10.64 -16.78
C ALA A 98 -7.58 11.57 -17.84
N THR A 99 -6.76 12.53 -17.42
CA THR A 99 -6.03 13.43 -18.33
C THR A 99 -5.06 12.65 -19.22
N VAL A 100 -4.27 11.71 -18.68
CA VAL A 100 -3.34 10.91 -19.48
C VAL A 100 -4.09 9.96 -20.43
N ARG A 101 -5.14 9.26 -19.96
CA ARG A 101 -5.97 8.42 -20.84
C ARG A 101 -6.59 9.25 -21.97
N ALA A 102 -7.14 10.42 -21.68
CA ALA A 102 -7.73 11.28 -22.71
C ALA A 102 -6.71 11.77 -23.76
N ALA A 103 -5.44 11.92 -23.37
CA ALA A 103 -4.36 12.32 -24.27
C ALA A 103 -3.87 11.20 -25.20
N GLY A 104 -4.23 9.93 -24.94
CA GLY A 104 -3.90 8.83 -25.83
C GLY A 104 -4.54 9.01 -27.22
N ALA A 105 -3.78 8.74 -28.28
CA ALA A 105 -4.19 9.04 -29.65
C ALA A 105 -5.41 8.22 -30.13
N THR A 106 -5.47 6.93 -29.78
CA THR A 106 -6.53 6.00 -30.21
C THR A 106 -7.10 5.24 -29.01
N PRO A 107 -8.35 4.76 -29.07
CA PRO A 107 -8.95 3.94 -27.99
C PRO A 107 -8.06 2.76 -27.59
N GLU A 108 -7.45 2.08 -28.55
CA GLU A 108 -6.61 0.91 -28.30
C GLU A 108 -5.36 1.25 -27.49
N VAL A 109 -4.75 2.41 -27.74
CA VAL A 109 -3.62 2.90 -26.95
C VAL A 109 -4.07 3.19 -25.52
N ARG A 110 -5.25 3.78 -25.33
CA ARG A 110 -5.81 4.15 -24.02
C ARG A 110 -6.16 2.92 -23.18
N ASP A 111 -6.73 1.91 -23.82
CA ASP A 111 -7.16 0.67 -23.15
C ASP A 111 -5.97 -0.20 -22.76
N SER A 112 -4.85 -0.06 -23.48
CA SER A 112 -3.59 -0.79 -23.20
C SER A 112 -2.71 -0.13 -22.13
N MET A 113 -3.11 1.03 -21.58
CA MET A 113 -2.35 1.74 -20.54
C MET A 113 -2.53 1.11 -19.15
N ARG A 114 -1.42 0.65 -18.57
CA ARG A 114 -1.26 0.34 -17.15
C ARG A 114 -0.57 1.50 -16.44
N PHE A 115 -1.17 1.99 -15.35
CA PHE A 115 -0.65 3.09 -14.55
C PHE A 115 0.16 2.52 -13.39
N ILE A 116 1.45 2.31 -13.60
CA ILE A 116 2.34 1.65 -12.63
C ILE A 116 2.62 2.54 -11.43
N GLU A 117 2.71 3.85 -11.64
CA GLU A 117 2.92 4.83 -10.58
C GLU A 117 2.15 6.10 -10.88
N VAL A 118 1.46 6.66 -9.87
CA VAL A 118 0.82 7.98 -9.93
C VAL A 118 1.14 8.70 -8.63
N VAL A 119 2.06 9.66 -8.68
CA VAL A 119 2.62 10.31 -7.49
C VAL A 119 2.70 11.82 -7.66
N LEU A 120 2.79 12.54 -6.54
CA LEU A 120 3.10 13.97 -6.55
C LEU A 120 4.49 14.15 -7.19
N LEU A 121 4.59 15.03 -8.18
CA LEU A 121 5.86 15.62 -8.56
C LEU A 121 6.20 16.66 -7.50
N GLU A 122 7.12 16.31 -6.60
CA GLU A 122 7.57 17.23 -5.55
C GLU A 122 8.02 18.56 -6.17
N PRO A 123 7.54 19.70 -5.65
CA PRO A 123 7.88 21.01 -6.18
C PRO A 123 9.32 21.38 -5.85
N ASP A 124 9.86 22.36 -6.59
CA ASP A 124 11.20 22.86 -6.34
C ASP A 124 11.37 23.37 -4.91
N LYS A 125 12.58 23.25 -4.36
CA LYS A 125 12.90 23.64 -2.98
C LYS A 125 12.49 25.08 -2.63
N HIS A 126 12.57 26.01 -3.60
CA HIS A 126 12.17 27.40 -3.38
C HIS A 126 10.65 27.55 -3.20
N VAL A 127 9.85 26.73 -3.90
CA VAL A 127 8.39 26.71 -3.76
C VAL A 127 7.99 26.14 -2.40
N VAL A 128 8.68 25.09 -1.95
CA VAL A 128 8.50 24.53 -0.60
C VAL A 128 8.77 25.60 0.45
N ALA A 129 9.92 26.28 0.36
CA ALA A 129 10.27 27.36 1.28
C ALA A 129 9.21 28.48 1.31
N LEU A 130 8.70 28.89 0.14
CA LEU A 130 7.61 29.87 0.06
C LEU A 130 6.32 29.37 0.72
N ALA A 131 5.97 28.09 0.51
CA ALA A 131 4.81 27.48 1.12
C ALA A 131 4.95 27.42 2.65
N ASP A 132 6.12 27.09 3.16
CA ASP A 132 6.35 27.07 4.61
C ASP A 132 6.18 28.46 5.23
N ALA A 133 6.74 29.50 4.57
CA ALA A 133 6.53 30.88 4.99
C ALA A 133 5.05 31.29 4.95
N TYR A 134 4.30 30.80 3.96
CA TYR A 134 2.87 31.04 3.79
C TYR A 134 2.02 30.36 4.88
N PHE A 135 2.31 29.09 5.18
CA PHE A 135 1.53 28.28 6.12
C PHE A 135 1.92 28.49 7.59
N PHE A 136 3.17 28.90 7.88
CA PHE A 136 3.71 28.95 9.24
C PHE A 136 4.42 30.28 9.58
N PRO A 137 3.76 31.45 9.56
CA PRO A 137 4.36 32.69 10.07
C PRO A 137 4.73 32.55 11.56
N PRO A 138 5.88 33.07 12.04
CA PRO A 138 6.82 33.97 11.36
C PRO A 138 8.00 33.26 10.65
N PHE A 139 7.86 32.00 10.21
CA PHE A 139 8.94 31.28 9.53
C PHE A 139 9.45 32.07 8.32
N GLN A 140 10.74 32.39 8.33
CA GLN A 140 11.44 33.06 7.24
C GLN A 140 12.55 32.12 6.73
N PRO A 141 12.31 31.36 5.65
CA PRO A 141 13.32 30.49 5.08
C PRO A 141 14.53 31.29 4.61
N SER A 142 15.73 30.83 4.93
CA SER A 142 17.00 31.41 4.43
C SER A 142 17.12 31.36 2.91
N LEU A 143 16.34 30.48 2.26
CA LEU A 143 16.25 30.32 0.81
C LEU A 143 15.47 31.45 0.10
N LEU A 144 14.79 32.34 0.84
CA LEU A 144 14.07 33.45 0.24
C LEU A 144 14.96 34.70 0.08
N PRO A 145 15.06 35.30 -1.12
CA PRO A 145 15.80 36.54 -1.33
C PRO A 145 15.27 37.64 -0.40
N ARG A 146 16.18 38.25 0.38
CA ARG A 146 15.84 39.41 1.22
C ARG A 146 15.83 40.65 0.35
N THR A 147 14.65 41.17 0.03
CA THR A 147 14.52 42.52 -0.55
C THR A 147 14.46 43.57 0.56
N LYS A 148 14.66 44.86 0.25
CA LYS A 148 14.59 45.97 1.23
C LYS A 148 13.22 46.06 1.96
N GLY A 149 12.19 45.34 1.50
CA GLY A 149 10.86 45.24 2.13
C GLY A 149 10.54 43.90 2.81
N GLY A 150 11.51 42.98 2.96
CA GLY A 150 11.28 41.63 3.49
C GLY A 150 11.13 40.55 2.38
N PRO A 151 10.85 39.29 2.75
CA PRO A 151 10.60 38.23 1.77
C PRO A 151 9.28 38.49 1.02
N VAL A 152 9.32 38.48 -0.31
CA VAL A 152 8.12 38.56 -1.14
C VAL A 152 7.47 37.17 -1.16
N ILE A 153 6.47 36.97 -0.29
CA ILE A 153 5.66 35.74 -0.30
C ILE A 153 4.57 35.95 -1.36
N PRO A 154 4.52 35.15 -2.43
CA PRO A 154 3.48 35.28 -3.45
C PRO A 154 2.11 34.99 -2.84
N SER A 155 1.09 35.67 -3.34
CA SER A 155 -0.30 35.44 -2.92
C SER A 155 -0.84 34.07 -3.36
N LYS A 156 -0.15 33.39 -4.28
CA LYS A 156 -0.53 32.08 -4.83
C LYS A 156 0.72 31.21 -5.04
N LEU A 157 0.71 29.97 -4.56
CA LEU A 157 1.77 28.99 -4.86
C LEU A 157 1.54 28.38 -6.26
N PRO A 158 2.60 27.91 -6.95
CA PRO A 158 2.50 27.18 -8.21
C PRO A 158 1.51 26.01 -8.14
N PRO A 159 0.89 25.62 -9.28
CA PRO A 159 0.00 24.47 -9.34
C PRO A 159 0.75 23.19 -9.01
N ARG A 160 0.06 22.25 -8.34
CA ARG A 160 0.59 20.93 -8.05
C ARG A 160 0.69 20.12 -9.34
N ARG A 161 1.67 19.23 -9.42
CA ARG A 161 1.89 18.37 -10.59
C ARG A 161 1.91 16.92 -10.16
N ALA A 162 1.30 16.05 -10.95
CA ALA A 162 1.42 14.61 -10.83
C ALA A 162 2.46 14.10 -11.82
N ARG A 163 3.32 13.17 -11.37
CA ARG A 163 4.18 12.36 -12.22
C ARG A 163 3.58 10.96 -12.32
N LEU A 164 3.39 10.48 -13.54
CA LEU A 164 2.84 9.15 -13.81
C LEU A 164 3.86 8.31 -14.59
N VAL A 165 4.04 7.06 -14.19
CA VAL A 165 4.74 6.04 -14.99
C VAL A 165 3.68 5.14 -15.60
N VAL A 166 3.64 5.10 -16.93
CA VAL A 166 2.62 4.39 -17.69
C VAL A 166 3.30 3.36 -18.57
N TYR A 167 2.88 2.10 -18.43
CA TYR A 167 3.27 1.00 -19.29
C TYR A 167 2.17 0.74 -20.33
N ASN A 168 2.54 0.61 -21.60
CA ASN A 168 1.61 0.24 -22.66
C ASN A 168 1.79 -1.24 -23.01
N LYS A 169 0.81 -2.08 -22.67
CA LYS A 169 0.84 -3.52 -22.91
C LYS A 169 0.92 -3.88 -24.40
N ARG A 170 0.43 -3.01 -25.30
CA ARG A 170 0.45 -3.29 -26.75
C ARG A 170 1.81 -2.97 -27.37
N SER A 171 2.40 -1.81 -27.06
CA SER A 171 3.68 -1.39 -27.65
C SER A 171 4.91 -1.84 -26.84
N ASN A 172 4.72 -2.39 -25.65
CA ASN A 172 5.77 -2.64 -24.65
C ASN A 172 6.52 -1.38 -24.20
N GLU A 173 5.97 -0.20 -24.45
CA GLU A 173 6.63 1.06 -24.13
C GLU A 173 6.34 1.51 -22.70
N THR A 174 7.36 2.09 -22.08
CA THR A 174 7.24 2.80 -20.81
C THR A 174 7.30 4.29 -21.07
N SER A 175 6.40 5.05 -20.47
CA SER A 175 6.37 6.50 -20.60
C SER A 175 6.22 7.20 -19.26
N VAL A 176 6.84 8.37 -19.13
CA VAL A 176 6.69 9.26 -17.98
C VAL A 176 5.89 10.48 -18.40
N TRP A 177 4.82 10.74 -17.65
CA TRP A 177 3.91 11.84 -17.90
C TRP A 177 3.94 12.82 -16.73
N ILE A 178 3.95 14.11 -17.03
CA ILE A 178 3.75 15.16 -16.04
C ILE A 178 2.43 15.85 -16.33
N VAL A 179 1.51 15.81 -15.36
CA VAL A 179 0.21 16.46 -15.42
C VAL A 179 0.15 17.58 -14.40
N GLU A 180 -0.12 18.80 -14.85
CA GLU A 180 -0.46 19.92 -13.97
C GLU A 180 -1.93 19.82 -13.56
N LEU A 181 -2.14 19.91 -12.25
CA LEU A 181 -3.44 19.81 -11.62
C LEU A 181 -3.97 21.23 -11.42
N THR A 182 -5.08 21.55 -12.09
CA THR A 182 -5.85 22.75 -11.75
C THR A 182 -6.54 22.52 -10.41
N GLU A 183 -6.76 23.60 -9.62
CA GLU A 183 -7.37 23.50 -8.28
C GLU A 183 -8.60 22.59 -8.30
N VAL A 184 -8.41 21.38 -7.78
CA VAL A 184 -9.45 20.37 -7.63
C VAL A 184 -10.29 20.83 -6.45
N HIS A 185 -11.10 21.88 -6.65
CA HIS A 185 -12.13 22.23 -5.68
C HIS A 185 -13.03 21.01 -5.55
N ALA A 186 -13.04 20.45 -4.34
CA ALA A 186 -13.82 19.29 -3.99
C ALA A 186 -15.22 19.36 -4.60
N ALA A 187 -15.55 18.30 -5.34
CA ALA A 187 -16.89 17.86 -5.69
C ALA A 187 -18.02 18.79 -5.23
N THR A 188 -18.58 19.61 -6.11
CA THR A 188 -19.95 20.10 -5.91
C THR A 188 -20.69 20.55 -7.16
N ARG A 189 -20.06 20.77 -8.32
CA ARG A 189 -20.81 21.18 -9.52
C ARG A 189 -20.17 20.66 -10.79
N GLY A 190 -20.63 19.51 -11.28
CA GLY A 190 -20.72 19.06 -12.69
C GLY A 190 -19.66 19.45 -13.72
N GLY A 191 -18.50 19.96 -13.31
CA GLY A 191 -17.46 20.50 -14.17
C GLY A 191 -16.43 19.42 -14.41
N HIS A 192 -16.02 19.27 -15.67
CA HIS A 192 -14.86 18.47 -16.02
C HIS A 192 -13.62 19.14 -15.44
N HIS A 193 -13.23 18.79 -14.21
CA HIS A 193 -11.90 19.14 -13.70
C HIS A 193 -10.89 18.44 -14.61
N ARG A 194 -10.21 19.21 -15.47
CA ARG A 194 -9.21 18.70 -16.40
C ARG A 194 -7.84 19.12 -15.90
N GLY A 195 -6.97 18.12 -15.69
CA GLY A 195 -5.54 18.35 -15.62
C GLY A 195 -5.01 18.71 -17.01
N LYS A 196 -3.83 19.33 -17.05
CA LYS A 196 -3.12 19.68 -18.29
C LYS A 196 -1.86 18.83 -18.40
N VAL A 197 -1.69 18.12 -19.52
CA VAL A 197 -0.42 17.45 -19.82
C VAL A 197 0.65 18.51 -20.05
N ILE A 198 1.71 18.47 -19.25
CA ILE A 198 2.88 19.36 -19.37
C ILE A 198 3.97 18.68 -20.19
N SER A 199 4.19 17.39 -19.95
CA SER A 199 5.11 16.58 -20.74
C SER A 199 4.66 15.12 -20.80
N SER A 200 5.06 14.46 -21.88
CA SER A 200 4.94 13.03 -22.11
C SER A 200 6.21 12.57 -22.80
N GLN A 201 6.90 11.59 -22.23
CA GLN A 201 8.17 11.11 -22.74
C GLN A 201 8.21 9.59 -22.66
N VAL A 202 8.42 8.92 -23.80
CA VAL A 202 8.76 7.50 -23.82
C VAL A 202 10.20 7.36 -23.30
N VAL A 203 10.40 6.42 -22.38
CA VAL A 203 11.73 6.08 -21.86
C VAL A 203 12.14 4.80 -22.57
N PRO A 204 13.16 4.84 -23.46
CA PRO A 204 13.61 3.65 -24.17
C PRO A 204 14.32 2.70 -23.21
N ASP A 205 14.38 1.42 -23.59
CA ASP A 205 15.19 0.39 -22.93
C ASP A 205 14.97 0.26 -21.41
N VAL A 206 13.72 0.35 -20.97
CA VAL A 206 13.34 0.13 -19.57
C VAL A 206 12.06 -0.68 -19.43
N GLN A 207 11.92 -1.35 -18.29
CA GLN A 207 10.68 -1.98 -17.82
C GLN A 207 10.30 -1.39 -16.46
N PRO A 208 9.03 -1.02 -16.22
CA PRO A 208 8.58 -0.54 -14.93
C PRO A 208 8.26 -1.74 -14.02
N PRO A 209 8.11 -1.51 -12.69
CA PRO A 209 7.73 -2.57 -11.76
C PRO A 209 6.49 -3.35 -12.19
N MET A 210 6.40 -4.62 -11.80
CA MET A 210 5.20 -5.42 -11.97
C MET A 210 4.10 -4.92 -11.03
N ASP A 211 2.88 -4.75 -11.54
CA ASP A 211 1.71 -4.39 -10.73
C ASP A 211 1.02 -5.65 -10.17
N ALA A 212 0.20 -5.49 -9.13
CA ALA A 212 -0.46 -6.63 -8.47
C ALA A 212 -1.36 -7.47 -9.41
N VAL A 213 -1.88 -6.86 -10.48
CA VAL A 213 -2.70 -7.57 -11.47
C VAL A 213 -1.82 -8.47 -12.33
N GLU A 214 -0.63 -8.00 -12.70
CA GLU A 214 0.36 -8.81 -13.42
C GLU A 214 0.85 -10.01 -12.58
N TYR A 215 0.97 -9.85 -11.26
CA TYR A 215 1.26 -10.99 -10.38
C TYR A 215 0.19 -12.09 -10.50
N ALA A 216 -1.08 -11.72 -10.40
CA ALA A 216 -2.20 -12.65 -10.49
C ALA A 216 -2.36 -13.26 -11.90
N GLU A 217 -2.20 -12.46 -12.96
CA GLU A 217 -2.27 -12.92 -14.36
C GLU A 217 -1.14 -13.93 -14.65
N CYS A 218 0.07 -13.71 -14.13
CA CYS A 218 1.20 -14.62 -14.29
C CYS A 218 0.95 -15.95 -13.58
N GLU A 219 0.47 -15.91 -12.34
CA GLU A 219 0.09 -17.12 -11.60
C GLU A 219 -0.93 -17.95 -12.39
N ALA A 220 -2.00 -17.31 -12.87
CA ALA A 220 -3.04 -17.98 -13.64
C ALA A 220 -2.48 -18.65 -14.91
N VAL A 221 -1.68 -17.92 -15.70
CA VAL A 221 -1.07 -18.43 -16.94
C VAL A 221 -0.20 -19.66 -16.68
N VAL A 222 0.59 -19.65 -15.61
CA VAL A 222 1.44 -20.81 -15.28
C VAL A 222 0.59 -21.99 -14.83
N LYS A 223 -0.42 -21.77 -13.97
CA LYS A 223 -1.31 -22.84 -13.47
C LYS A 223 -2.19 -23.46 -14.56
N ASP A 224 -2.50 -22.71 -15.61
CA ASP A 224 -3.25 -23.19 -16.78
C ASP A 224 -2.35 -23.87 -17.84
N TYR A 225 -1.02 -23.71 -17.76
CA TYR A 225 -0.09 -24.25 -18.75
C TYR A 225 0.00 -25.78 -18.66
N PRO A 226 -0.41 -26.54 -19.70
CA PRO A 226 -0.51 -28.00 -19.61
C PRO A 226 0.79 -28.72 -19.23
N PRO A 227 1.97 -28.37 -19.79
CA PRO A 227 3.23 -28.98 -19.37
C PRO A 227 3.56 -28.77 -17.89
N PHE A 228 3.20 -27.61 -17.32
CA PHE A 228 3.37 -27.35 -15.89
C PHE A 228 2.46 -28.25 -15.06
N ARG A 229 1.18 -28.39 -15.44
CA ARG A 229 0.23 -29.27 -14.75
C ARG A 229 0.69 -30.73 -14.76
N GLU A 230 1.23 -31.21 -15.88
CA GLU A 230 1.81 -32.56 -15.95
C GLU A 230 3.05 -32.71 -15.06
N ALA A 231 3.90 -31.68 -14.97
CA ALA A 231 5.06 -31.68 -14.06
C ALA A 231 4.64 -31.69 -12.59
N MET A 232 3.57 -30.97 -12.23
CA MET A 232 2.97 -30.99 -10.89
C MET A 232 2.35 -32.36 -10.57
N LYS A 233 1.64 -32.96 -11.53
CA LYS A 233 1.05 -34.30 -11.39
C LYS A 233 2.12 -35.38 -11.20
N LYS A 234 3.23 -35.35 -11.93
CA LYS A 234 4.39 -36.25 -11.70
C LYS A 234 4.93 -36.13 -10.28
N ARG A 235 4.79 -34.96 -9.67
CA ARG A 235 5.19 -34.69 -8.29
C ARG A 235 4.10 -35.04 -7.26
N GLY A 236 2.93 -35.53 -7.68
CA GLY A 236 1.82 -35.90 -6.81
C GLY A 236 0.95 -34.72 -6.38
N ILE A 237 1.05 -33.58 -7.08
CA ILE A 237 0.28 -32.38 -6.80
C ILE A 237 -0.76 -32.24 -7.90
N GLU A 238 -2.01 -32.56 -7.57
CA GLU A 238 -3.15 -32.48 -8.51
C GLU A 238 -4.04 -31.27 -8.24
N ASP A 239 -4.08 -30.82 -6.98
CA ASP A 239 -4.81 -29.62 -6.57
C ASP A 239 -3.97 -28.37 -6.82
N MET A 240 -4.33 -27.64 -7.88
CA MET A 240 -3.66 -26.40 -8.24
C MET A 240 -3.96 -25.24 -7.29
N ASP A 241 -5.01 -25.31 -6.46
CA ASP A 241 -5.30 -24.27 -5.48
C ASP A 241 -4.28 -24.23 -4.34
N LEU A 242 -3.57 -25.34 -4.12
CA LEU A 242 -2.44 -25.43 -3.19
C LEU A 242 -1.15 -24.81 -3.74
N VAL A 243 -1.06 -24.64 -5.06
CA VAL A 243 0.14 -24.18 -5.74
C VAL A 243 0.17 -22.67 -5.79
N MET A 244 1.25 -22.11 -5.25
CA MET A 244 1.60 -20.71 -5.33
C MET A 244 2.64 -20.52 -6.44
N VAL A 245 2.42 -19.54 -7.29
CA VAL A 245 3.35 -19.11 -8.33
C VAL A 245 3.73 -17.67 -8.03
N ASP A 246 4.99 -17.45 -7.67
CA ASP A 246 5.51 -16.15 -7.27
C ASP A 246 6.35 -15.55 -8.40
N PRO A 247 5.84 -14.60 -9.20
CA PRO A 247 6.56 -14.02 -10.32
C PRO A 247 7.71 -13.14 -9.83
N TRP A 248 8.94 -13.52 -10.18
CA TRP A 248 10.12 -12.70 -9.91
C TRP A 248 10.60 -12.01 -11.19
N CYS A 249 11.21 -10.83 -11.04
CA CYS A 249 11.84 -10.17 -12.17
C CYS A 249 13.04 -11.01 -12.66
N VAL A 250 13.29 -10.98 -13.97
CA VAL A 250 14.32 -11.83 -14.58
C VAL A 250 15.76 -11.38 -14.33
N GLY A 251 15.95 -10.19 -13.76
CA GLY A 251 17.27 -9.54 -13.68
C GLY A 251 17.77 -9.13 -15.08
N TYR A 252 19.09 -9.08 -15.25
CA TYR A 252 19.74 -8.94 -16.55
C TYR A 252 20.98 -9.82 -16.57
N HIS A 253 20.90 -10.97 -17.23
CA HIS A 253 22.02 -11.92 -17.35
C HIS A 253 22.57 -11.95 -18.77
N SER A 254 21.74 -11.69 -19.77
CA SER A 254 22.12 -11.60 -21.18
C SER A 254 21.16 -10.70 -21.96
N ASP A 255 21.45 -10.45 -23.25
CA ASP A 255 20.57 -9.70 -24.14
C ASP A 255 19.20 -10.37 -24.35
N ALA A 256 19.05 -11.65 -23.99
CA ALA A 256 17.74 -12.32 -23.97
C ALA A 256 16.81 -11.78 -22.87
N ASP A 257 17.37 -11.21 -21.80
CA ASP A 257 16.64 -10.55 -20.70
C ASP A 257 16.44 -9.05 -20.96
N ALA A 258 16.76 -8.57 -22.17
CA ALA A 258 16.68 -7.15 -22.50
C ALA A 258 15.25 -6.60 -22.31
N PRO A 259 15.11 -5.31 -21.95
CA PRO A 259 13.83 -4.66 -21.70
C PRO A 259 12.92 -4.57 -22.94
N SER A 260 13.41 -4.99 -24.11
CA SER A 260 12.60 -5.22 -25.31
C SER A 260 11.49 -6.26 -25.10
N ARG A 261 11.57 -7.07 -24.04
CA ARG A 261 10.52 -7.98 -23.57
C ARG A 261 10.19 -7.71 -22.11
N ARG A 262 8.93 -7.95 -21.72
CA ARG A 262 8.50 -7.87 -20.31
C ARG A 262 8.44 -9.28 -19.71
N LEU A 263 9.50 -9.67 -19.02
CA LEU A 263 9.69 -11.06 -18.59
C LEU A 263 9.57 -11.23 -17.08
N ALA A 264 9.07 -12.38 -16.66
CA ALA A 264 9.13 -12.88 -15.29
C ALA A 264 9.67 -14.31 -15.26
N LYS A 265 10.38 -14.66 -14.18
CA LYS A 265 10.84 -16.01 -13.85
C LYS A 265 10.15 -16.45 -12.54
N PRO A 266 8.94 -17.03 -12.61
CA PRO A 266 8.20 -17.37 -11.40
C PRO A 266 8.85 -18.50 -10.62
N LEU A 267 8.76 -18.41 -9.28
CA LEU A 267 9.13 -19.46 -8.34
C LEU A 267 7.88 -20.20 -7.90
N ILE A 268 7.97 -21.52 -7.73
CA ILE A 268 6.83 -22.37 -7.46
C ILE A 268 6.91 -22.89 -6.02
N PHE A 269 5.81 -22.79 -5.30
CA PHE A 269 5.65 -23.30 -3.94
C PHE A 269 4.33 -24.07 -3.82
N CYS A 270 4.23 -24.98 -2.85
CA CYS A 270 3.02 -25.77 -2.65
C CYS A 270 2.65 -25.84 -1.18
N ARG A 271 1.41 -25.48 -0.85
CA ARG A 271 0.80 -25.71 0.47
C ARG A 271 0.42 -27.19 0.63
N THR A 272 0.22 -27.64 1.85
CA THR A 272 -0.33 -28.99 2.13
C THR A 272 -1.84 -29.00 2.24
N GLU A 273 -2.45 -27.95 2.78
CA GLU A 273 -3.90 -27.90 3.03
C GLU A 273 -4.49 -26.55 2.61
N SER A 274 -5.60 -26.60 1.87
CA SER A 274 -6.26 -25.39 1.33
C SER A 274 -7.03 -24.61 2.40
N ASP A 275 -7.53 -25.31 3.43
CA ASP A 275 -8.31 -24.76 4.54
C ASP A 275 -7.45 -24.23 5.70
N CYS A 276 -6.12 -24.27 5.57
CA CYS A 276 -5.17 -23.63 6.48
C CYS A 276 -4.54 -22.38 5.82
N PRO A 277 -5.26 -21.24 5.73
CA PRO A 277 -4.77 -20.03 5.05
C PRO A 277 -3.51 -19.42 5.70
N MET A 278 -3.18 -19.83 6.92
CA MET A 278 -1.97 -19.41 7.63
C MET A 278 -0.75 -20.32 7.37
N GLU A 279 -0.90 -21.40 6.60
CA GLU A 279 0.24 -22.24 6.23
C GLU A 279 1.24 -21.43 5.40
N ASN A 280 2.50 -21.52 5.79
CA ASN A 280 3.60 -20.92 5.04
C ASN A 280 4.00 -21.78 3.84
N GLY A 281 3.40 -21.55 2.67
CA GLY A 281 3.76 -22.23 1.42
C GLY A 281 5.25 -22.12 1.05
N TYR A 282 5.92 -21.03 1.46
CA TYR A 282 7.36 -20.84 1.20
C TYR A 282 8.26 -21.89 1.86
N ALA A 283 7.76 -22.63 2.87
CA ALA A 283 8.49 -23.75 3.46
C ALA A 283 8.58 -24.97 2.54
N ARG A 284 7.86 -24.96 1.41
CA ARG A 284 7.73 -26.08 0.47
C ARG A 284 7.85 -25.57 -0.98
N PRO A 285 9.07 -25.16 -1.40
CA PRO A 285 9.31 -24.91 -2.81
C PRO A 285 8.96 -26.15 -3.66
N VAL A 286 8.80 -25.94 -4.96
CA VAL A 286 8.70 -27.03 -5.93
C VAL A 286 9.89 -26.90 -6.85
N GLU A 287 10.98 -27.55 -6.44
CA GLU A 287 12.27 -27.48 -7.12
C GLU A 287 12.27 -28.23 -8.48
N GLY A 288 13.23 -27.83 -9.33
CA GLY A 288 13.46 -28.44 -10.64
C GLY A 288 12.48 -28.01 -11.72
N ILE A 289 11.61 -27.03 -11.47
CA ILE A 289 10.76 -26.42 -12.49
C ILE A 289 11.27 -25.01 -12.76
N PHE A 290 11.57 -24.72 -14.03
CA PHE A 290 11.93 -23.39 -14.49
C PHE A 290 10.90 -22.91 -15.50
N VAL A 291 10.37 -21.71 -15.28
CA VAL A 291 9.35 -21.11 -16.14
C VAL A 291 9.80 -19.70 -16.49
N LEU A 292 9.75 -19.36 -17.78
CA LEU A 292 9.87 -17.98 -18.26
C LEU A 292 8.52 -17.55 -18.83
N VAL A 293 8.02 -16.43 -18.33
CA VAL A 293 6.73 -15.86 -18.76
C VAL A 293 6.96 -14.53 -19.45
N ASP A 294 6.38 -14.39 -20.65
CA ASP A 294 6.17 -13.09 -21.26
C ASP A 294 4.91 -12.47 -20.68
N MET A 295 5.10 -11.48 -19.81
CA MET A 295 4.05 -10.77 -19.07
C MET A 295 3.31 -9.77 -19.97
N GLN A 296 3.89 -9.35 -21.09
CA GLN A 296 3.19 -8.50 -22.04
C GLN A 296 2.07 -9.29 -22.73
N ASN A 297 2.38 -10.50 -23.18
CA ASN A 297 1.43 -11.35 -23.90
C ASN A 297 0.71 -12.35 -23.00
N MET A 298 1.15 -12.49 -21.75
CA MET A 298 0.64 -13.46 -20.77
C MET A 298 0.71 -14.89 -21.30
N VAL A 299 1.93 -15.29 -21.70
CA VAL A 299 2.23 -16.62 -22.22
C VAL A 299 3.52 -17.18 -21.62
N VAL A 300 3.54 -18.49 -21.35
CA VAL A 300 4.76 -19.22 -21.02
C VAL A 300 5.60 -19.35 -22.30
N VAL A 301 6.83 -18.85 -22.27
CA VAL A 301 7.75 -18.85 -23.42
C VAL A 301 8.84 -19.90 -23.30
N GLU A 302 9.24 -20.24 -22.07
CA GLU A 302 10.18 -21.31 -21.79
C GLU A 302 9.69 -22.11 -20.59
N PHE A 303 9.85 -23.42 -20.65
CA PHE A 303 9.48 -24.34 -19.59
C PHE A 303 10.48 -25.49 -19.54
N GLU A 304 11.12 -25.68 -18.40
CA GLU A 304 12.06 -26.77 -18.16
C GLU A 304 11.67 -27.52 -16.89
N ASP A 305 11.72 -28.85 -16.97
CA ASP A 305 11.46 -29.78 -15.88
C ASP A 305 12.53 -30.88 -15.87
N PRO A 306 13.83 -30.55 -15.66
CA PRO A 306 14.85 -31.56 -15.46
C PRO A 306 14.52 -32.39 -14.21
N ASP A 307 14.65 -33.72 -14.34
CA ASP A 307 14.18 -34.77 -13.42
C ASP A 307 14.31 -34.39 -11.92
N PRO A 308 13.26 -34.55 -11.10
CA PRO A 308 13.15 -33.88 -9.81
C PRO A 308 14.09 -34.45 -8.75
N LEU A 309 14.91 -33.59 -8.13
CA LEU A 309 15.38 -33.81 -6.77
C LEU A 309 14.21 -33.56 -5.81
N ARG A 310 13.60 -34.65 -5.31
CA ARG A 310 12.64 -34.57 -4.20
C ARG A 310 13.40 -34.52 -2.87
N ASN A 311 13.67 -33.32 -2.36
CA ASN A 311 14.09 -33.13 -0.97
C ASN A 311 13.09 -32.23 -0.25
N TYR A 312 11.94 -32.79 0.12
CA TYR A 312 11.06 -32.15 1.10
C TYR A 312 10.86 -33.07 2.29
N THR A 313 11.55 -32.76 3.38
CA THR A 313 11.19 -33.26 4.70
C THR A 313 9.88 -32.57 5.10
N PRO A 314 8.86 -33.30 5.59
CA PRO A 314 7.67 -32.68 6.14
C PRO A 314 8.09 -31.67 7.21
N GLY A 315 7.76 -30.39 7.00
CA GLY A 315 7.98 -29.38 8.01
C GLY A 315 7.09 -29.71 9.21
N GLU A 316 7.67 -30.26 10.27
CA GLU A 316 7.03 -30.25 11.58
C GLU A 316 6.73 -28.79 11.89
N THR A 317 5.44 -28.45 12.02
CA THR A 317 5.03 -27.18 12.60
C THR A 317 5.78 -27.04 13.92
N ARG A 318 6.32 -25.85 14.20
CA ARG A 318 6.93 -25.55 15.50
C ARG A 318 5.85 -25.76 16.57
N GLY A 319 5.78 -26.98 17.08
CA GLY A 319 4.95 -27.37 18.19
C GLY A 319 5.44 -26.63 19.42
N GLY A 320 4.57 -25.81 19.97
CA GLY A 320 4.78 -25.09 21.22
C GLY A 320 3.43 -24.81 21.83
N VAL A 321 3.34 -24.92 23.15
CA VAL A 321 2.20 -24.39 23.89
C VAL A 321 2.38 -22.89 23.95
N ASP A 322 1.35 -22.12 23.59
CA ASP A 322 1.36 -20.66 23.75
C ASP A 322 1.75 -20.32 25.20
N ARG A 323 2.68 -19.36 25.34
CA ARG A 323 3.15 -18.94 26.66
C ARG A 323 2.02 -18.25 27.42
N SER A 324 1.58 -18.86 28.52
CA SER A 324 0.50 -18.35 29.37
C SER A 324 1.00 -17.49 30.54
N ASP A 325 2.31 -17.36 30.70
CA ASP A 325 2.98 -16.68 31.81
C ASP A 325 3.35 -15.21 31.51
N VAL A 326 3.07 -14.73 30.29
CA VAL A 326 3.32 -13.34 29.90
C VAL A 326 2.30 -12.43 30.59
N LYS A 327 2.76 -11.67 31.60
CA LYS A 327 1.93 -10.66 32.28
C LYS A 327 1.63 -9.47 31.35
N PRO A 328 0.46 -8.81 31.49
CA PRO A 328 0.13 -7.64 30.67
C PRO A 328 1.13 -6.48 30.82
N LEU A 329 1.50 -5.85 29.72
CA LEU A 329 2.20 -4.56 29.68
C LEU A 329 1.20 -3.48 29.24
N GLN A 330 0.99 -2.45 30.08
CA GLN A 330 0.13 -1.32 29.74
C GLN A 330 0.98 -0.09 29.43
N ILE A 331 0.77 0.52 28.25
CA ILE A 331 1.37 1.79 27.85
C ILE A 331 0.22 2.79 27.72
N VAL A 332 0.13 3.73 28.67
CA VAL A 332 -0.96 4.71 28.74
C VAL A 332 -0.39 6.13 28.82
N GLN A 333 -0.92 7.03 28.01
CA GLN A 333 -0.69 8.46 28.10
C GLN A 333 -2.01 9.14 28.52
N PRO A 334 -2.26 9.33 29.83
CA PRO A 334 -3.56 9.80 30.31
C PRO A 334 -3.94 11.19 29.76
N ASP A 335 -2.93 12.00 29.46
CA ASP A 335 -3.09 13.34 28.88
C ASP A 335 -2.93 13.36 27.34
N GLY A 336 -2.92 12.18 26.72
CA GLY A 336 -2.70 12.01 25.28
C GLY A 336 -1.23 12.14 24.84
N PRO A 337 -0.97 12.04 23.53
CA PRO A 337 0.38 12.14 23.00
C PRO A 337 0.92 13.57 23.06
N SER A 338 2.24 13.71 23.20
CA SER A 338 2.90 15.02 23.21
C SER A 338 3.15 15.61 21.81
N PHE A 339 2.64 14.97 20.74
CA PHE A 339 2.72 15.49 19.38
C PHE A 339 1.37 16.02 18.90
N ARG A 340 1.39 16.95 17.96
CA ARG A 340 0.21 17.46 17.26
C ARG A 340 0.32 17.14 15.78
N VAL A 341 -0.79 16.71 15.17
CA VAL A 341 -0.87 16.43 13.73
C VAL A 341 -1.91 17.36 13.09
N ARG A 342 -1.54 18.02 11.99
CA ARG A 342 -2.44 18.82 11.14
C ARG A 342 -2.25 18.42 9.68
N GLY A 343 -3.13 17.56 9.18
CA GLY A 343 -2.88 16.89 7.90
C GLY A 343 -1.59 16.07 7.99
N ASN A 344 -0.62 16.32 7.11
CA ASN A 344 0.68 15.66 7.13
C ASN A 344 1.76 16.38 7.95
N TYR A 345 1.42 17.51 8.58
CA TYR A 345 2.36 18.28 9.39
C TYR A 345 2.34 17.79 10.85
N VAL A 346 3.53 17.57 11.40
CA VAL A 346 3.73 17.08 12.77
C VAL A 346 4.58 18.07 13.57
N GLU A 347 4.08 18.43 14.75
CA GLU A 347 4.83 19.15 15.79
C GLU A 347 5.09 18.20 16.96
N TRP A 348 6.35 18.01 17.37
CA TRP A 348 6.69 17.16 18.51
C TRP A 348 8.00 17.59 19.18
N GLN A 349 7.98 17.93 20.47
CA GLN A 349 9.19 18.23 21.25
C GLN A 349 10.16 19.20 20.53
N LYS A 350 9.65 20.35 20.07
CA LYS A 350 10.36 21.40 19.27
C LYS A 350 10.69 21.03 17.82
N TRP A 351 10.40 19.80 17.38
CA TRP A 351 10.50 19.40 15.99
C TRP A 351 9.24 19.76 15.22
N ASN A 352 9.46 20.19 13.98
CA ASN A 352 8.41 20.38 12.99
C ASN A 352 8.83 19.68 11.70
N PHE A 353 7.98 18.80 11.17
CA PHE A 353 8.25 18.07 9.94
C PHE A 353 6.97 17.68 9.22
N ARG A 354 7.10 17.23 7.97
CA ARG A 354 6.01 16.65 7.20
C ARG A 354 6.27 15.20 6.90
N VAL A 355 5.22 14.39 7.04
CA VAL A 355 5.23 12.97 6.70
C VAL A 355 4.67 12.83 5.29
N GLY A 356 5.55 12.61 4.31
CA GLY A 356 5.18 12.28 2.95
C GLY A 356 5.03 10.78 2.76
N PHE A 357 4.17 10.39 1.82
CA PHE A 357 3.99 9.00 1.42
C PHE A 357 4.15 8.87 -0.10
N THR A 358 4.95 7.90 -0.54
CA THR A 358 5.07 7.51 -1.95
C THR A 358 5.10 5.99 -2.05
N PRO A 359 4.48 5.36 -3.07
CA PRO A 359 4.42 3.91 -3.20
C PRO A 359 5.81 3.26 -3.24
N ARG A 360 6.82 3.95 -3.80
CA ARG A 360 8.18 3.42 -3.91
C ARG A 360 9.01 3.54 -2.63
N ARG A 361 8.97 4.69 -1.94
CA ARG A 361 9.80 4.92 -0.74
C ARG A 361 9.05 4.62 0.56
N VAL A 362 7.74 4.37 0.48
CA VAL A 362 6.77 4.23 1.57
C VAL A 362 6.70 5.51 2.40
N TRP A 363 7.72 5.83 3.17
CA TRP A 363 7.80 7.03 4.02
C TRP A 363 8.93 7.95 3.56
N LEU A 364 8.62 9.23 3.40
CA LEU A 364 9.64 10.27 3.25
C LEU A 364 9.42 11.35 4.30
N TYR A 365 10.44 11.61 5.12
CA TYR A 365 10.44 12.74 6.04
C TYR A 365 11.06 13.94 5.35
N THR A 366 10.30 15.03 5.20
CA THR A 366 10.90 16.33 4.98
C THR A 366 11.04 17.01 6.33
N LEU A 367 12.27 16.98 6.87
CA LEU A 367 12.63 17.75 8.06
C LEU A 367 12.52 19.23 7.72
N LEU A 368 11.59 19.91 8.37
CA LEU A 368 11.35 21.33 8.12
C LEU A 368 12.23 22.20 9.00
N HIS A 369 12.35 21.89 10.30
CA HIS A 369 13.31 22.52 11.22
C HIS A 369 13.33 21.83 12.59
N MET A 370 14.45 21.98 13.31
CA MET A 370 14.51 21.90 14.76
C MET A 370 14.55 23.34 15.29
N LEU A 371 13.54 23.78 16.03
CA LEU A 371 13.67 25.02 16.80
C LEU A 371 14.62 24.72 17.97
N MET A 372 15.91 25.01 17.82
CA MET A 372 16.78 25.23 18.96
C MET A 372 16.28 26.50 19.65
N VAL A 373 15.43 26.33 20.67
CA VAL A 373 15.23 27.33 21.73
C VAL A 373 16.38 27.19 22.69
#